data_AF-A0A9X2HIG3-F1
#
_entry.id   AF-A0A9X2HIG3-F1
#
_cell.length_a   1.000
_cell.length_b   1.000
_cell.length_c   1.000
_cell.angle_alpha   90.00
_cell.angle_beta   90.00
_cell.angle_gamma   90.00
#
_symmetry.space_group_name_H-M   'P 1'
#
loop_
_entity.id
_entity.type
_entity.pdbx_description
1 polymer ?
#
loop_
_entity_poly.entity_id
_entity_poly.type
_entity_poly.pdbx_seq_one_letter_code
_entity_poly.pdbx_strand_id
1 'polypeptide(L)'
;MVFGSSRRARRRARSGPAEEGTQRTRTVARVLLGAGLVFAGTGHLTFARDEFQAQVPEFVPLDADTTVLASGVVEIGLGAALVAARRHRVAVGRIAALFFVAVFPGNLSQWINHRDGFGLDTDTKRFVRLLFQPLLVAWALWATSRRGLGGRKRR
;
A
#
# COMPACT_ATOMS: atom_id res chain seq x y z
N MET A 1 -0.61 -48.73 -4.48
CA MET A 1 -0.96 -47.63 -3.54
C MET A 1 -1.09 -46.31 -4.33
N VAL A 2 -2.30 -45.85 -4.66
CA VAL A 2 -2.52 -44.52 -5.28
C VAL A 2 -3.81 -43.90 -4.71
N PHE A 3 -3.71 -43.03 -3.71
CA PHE A 3 -4.81 -42.16 -3.29
C PHE A 3 -4.25 -40.82 -2.80
N GLY A 4 -4.15 -39.83 -3.70
CA GLY A 4 -3.60 -38.51 -3.35
C GLY A 4 -4.04 -37.31 -4.20
N SER A 5 -4.88 -37.48 -5.23
CA SER A 5 -5.19 -36.38 -6.17
C SER A 5 -6.57 -35.71 -5.99
N SER A 6 -7.47 -36.25 -5.19
CA SER A 6 -8.90 -35.85 -5.21
C SER A 6 -9.23 -34.53 -4.51
N ARG A 7 -8.36 -34.03 -3.61
CA ARG A 7 -8.65 -32.81 -2.82
C ARG A 7 -8.44 -31.51 -3.59
N ARG A 8 -7.55 -31.47 -4.59
CA ARG A 8 -7.30 -30.26 -5.40
C ARG A 8 -8.36 -30.05 -6.48
N ALA A 9 -8.79 -31.12 -7.14
CA ALA A 9 -9.85 -31.05 -8.16
C ALA A 9 -11.19 -30.59 -7.59
N ARG A 10 -11.58 -31.07 -6.39
CA ARG A 10 -12.82 -30.66 -5.70
C ARG A 10 -12.83 -29.20 -5.23
N ARG A 11 -11.67 -28.55 -5.11
CA ARG A 11 -11.55 -27.16 -4.60
C ARG A 11 -11.66 -26.11 -5.70
N ARG A 12 -11.29 -26.45 -6.94
CA ARG A 12 -11.50 -25.58 -8.11
C ARG A 12 -12.96 -25.56 -8.58
N ALA A 13 -13.68 -26.65 -8.40
CA ALA A 13 -15.09 -26.76 -8.79
C ALA A 13 -16.10 -26.08 -7.82
N ARG A 14 -15.63 -25.28 -6.85
CA ARG A 14 -16.46 -24.72 -5.76
C ARG A 14 -16.37 -23.21 -5.54
N SER A 15 -15.66 -22.46 -6.38
CA SER A 15 -15.73 -20.99 -6.31
C SER A 15 -17.06 -20.55 -6.94
N GLY A 16 -18.01 -20.12 -6.10
CA GLY A 16 -19.25 -19.51 -6.59
C GLY A 16 -18.99 -18.12 -7.22
N PRO A 17 -19.93 -17.57 -8.00
CA PRO A 17 -19.80 -16.27 -8.66
C PRO A 17 -19.38 -15.12 -7.73
N ALA A 18 -19.82 -15.15 -6.47
CA ALA A 18 -19.47 -14.16 -5.45
C ALA A 18 -17.98 -14.20 -5.02
N GLU A 19 -17.36 -15.38 -4.97
CA GLU A 19 -15.94 -15.49 -4.67
C GLU A 19 -15.08 -14.99 -5.84
N GLU A 20 -15.50 -15.27 -7.08
CA GLU A 20 -14.82 -14.78 -8.28
C GLU A 20 -14.91 -13.25 -8.40
N GLY A 21 -16.09 -12.68 -8.17
CA GLY A 21 -16.29 -11.23 -8.10
C GLY A 21 -15.38 -10.57 -7.06
N THR A 22 -15.33 -11.12 -5.85
CA THR A 22 -14.45 -10.62 -4.78
C THR A 22 -12.96 -10.66 -5.17
N GLN A 23 -12.51 -11.72 -5.86
CA GLN A 23 -11.12 -11.82 -6.32
C GLN A 23 -10.79 -10.80 -7.41
N ARG A 24 -11.74 -10.51 -8.32
CA ARG A 24 -11.57 -9.45 -9.34
C ARG A 24 -11.46 -8.08 -8.66
N THR A 25 -12.37 -7.74 -7.76
CA THR A 25 -12.33 -6.45 -7.03
C THR A 25 -11.02 -6.26 -6.28
N ARG A 26 -10.53 -7.29 -5.59
CA ARG A 26 -9.23 -7.22 -4.91
C ARG A 26 -8.06 -7.07 -5.86
N THR A 27 -8.12 -7.70 -7.03
CA THR A 27 -7.09 -7.56 -8.06
C THR A 27 -7.04 -6.14 -8.60
N VAL A 28 -8.19 -5.56 -8.94
CA VAL A 28 -8.30 -4.16 -9.36
C VAL A 28 -7.80 -3.24 -8.26
N ALA A 29 -8.28 -3.41 -7.03
CA ALA A 29 -7.86 -2.60 -5.89
C ALA A 29 -6.35 -2.67 -5.64
N ARG A 30 -5.73 -3.85 -5.79
CA ARG A 30 -4.28 -4.01 -5.66
C ARG A 30 -3.51 -3.32 -6.78
N VAL A 31 -3.99 -3.42 -8.02
CA VAL A 31 -3.37 -2.75 -9.19
C VAL A 31 -3.47 -1.24 -9.04
N LEU A 32 -4.61 -0.70 -8.61
CA LEU A 32 -4.79 0.72 -8.33
C LEU A 32 -3.85 1.20 -7.22
N LEU A 33 -3.75 0.46 -6.12
CA LEU A 33 -2.81 0.78 -5.05
C LEU A 33 -1.35 0.79 -5.54
N GLY A 34 -0.98 -0.20 -6.35
CA GLY A 34 0.35 -0.26 -6.95
C GLY A 34 0.63 0.88 -7.92
N ALA A 35 -0.32 1.24 -8.77
CA ALA A 35 -0.22 2.37 -9.68
C ALA A 35 -0.09 3.70 -8.92
N GLY A 36 -0.83 3.88 -7.82
CA GLY A 36 -0.70 5.04 -6.95
C GLY A 36 0.69 5.18 -6.34
N LEU A 37 1.31 4.09 -5.89
CA LEU A 37 2.70 4.09 -5.40
C LEU A 37 3.70 4.42 -6.51
N VAL A 38 3.54 3.87 -7.72
CA VAL A 38 4.41 4.22 -8.85
C VAL A 38 4.29 5.70 -9.19
N PHE A 39 3.07 6.25 -9.20
CA PHE A 39 2.83 7.67 -9.43
C PHE A 39 3.48 8.53 -8.34
N ALA A 40 3.25 8.21 -7.06
CA ALA A 40 3.85 8.93 -5.93
C ALA A 40 5.39 8.91 -6.01
N GLY A 41 5.99 7.73 -6.24
CA GLY A 41 7.43 7.61 -6.35
C GLY A 41 8.00 8.35 -7.55
N THR A 42 7.29 8.35 -8.68
CA THR A 42 7.67 9.20 -9.84
C THR A 42 7.63 10.68 -9.46
N GLY A 43 6.62 11.12 -8.70
CA GLY A 43 6.51 12.47 -8.17
C GLY A 43 7.70 12.88 -7.30
N HIS A 44 8.17 11.99 -6.40
CA HIS A 44 9.38 12.20 -5.60
C HIS A 44 10.62 12.46 -6.47
N LEU A 45 10.73 11.75 -7.59
CA LEU A 45 11.89 11.82 -8.48
C LEU A 45 11.82 12.99 -9.48
N THR A 46 10.67 13.63 -9.64
CA THR A 46 10.43 14.57 -10.76
C THR A 46 9.75 15.86 -10.34
N PHE A 47 8.42 15.90 -10.29
CA PHE A 47 7.64 17.14 -10.28
C PHE A 47 7.15 17.58 -8.89
N ALA A 48 7.37 16.78 -7.84
CA ALA A 48 6.88 17.09 -6.49
C ALA A 48 7.98 16.96 -5.42
N ARG A 49 9.25 16.94 -5.85
CA ARG A 49 10.41 16.67 -5.00
C ARG A 49 10.51 17.65 -3.84
N ASP A 50 10.35 18.94 -4.11
CA ASP A 50 10.46 20.02 -3.12
C ASP A 50 9.32 19.91 -2.07
N GLU A 51 8.09 19.62 -2.50
CA GLU A 51 6.97 19.40 -1.59
C GLU A 51 7.18 18.17 -0.70
N PHE A 52 7.84 17.12 -1.20
CA PHE A 52 8.17 15.94 -0.39
C PHE A 52 9.31 16.22 0.60
N GLN A 53 10.34 16.97 0.20
CA GLN A 53 11.46 17.34 1.08
C GLN A 53 10.96 18.11 2.30
N ALA A 54 10.00 19.02 2.11
CA ALA A 54 9.39 19.77 3.21
C ALA A 54 8.73 18.85 4.26
N GLN A 55 8.32 17.63 3.90
CA GLN A 55 7.68 16.69 4.82
C GLN A 55 8.65 15.77 5.55
N VAL A 56 9.95 15.79 5.23
CA VAL A 56 10.93 14.95 5.91
C VAL A 56 11.04 15.40 7.38
N PRO A 57 10.84 14.51 8.35
CA PRO A 57 11.03 14.84 9.76
C PRO A 57 12.50 15.07 10.10
N GLU A 58 12.79 16.00 11.01
CA GLU A 58 14.16 16.38 11.39
C GLU A 58 14.95 15.24 12.07
N PHE A 59 14.26 14.25 12.63
CA PHE A 59 14.93 13.09 13.24
C PHE A 59 15.46 12.07 12.22
N VAL A 60 15.13 12.21 10.93
CA VAL A 60 15.67 11.33 9.89
C VAL A 60 17.16 11.66 9.73
N PRO A 61 18.07 10.68 9.85
CA PRO A 61 19.51 10.93 9.90
C PRO A 61 20.15 11.23 8.53
N LEU A 62 19.35 11.22 7.46
CA LEU A 62 19.77 11.53 6.10
C LEU A 62 19.29 12.93 5.74
N ASP A 63 19.96 13.58 4.79
CA ASP A 63 19.43 14.81 4.21
C ASP A 63 18.07 14.56 3.55
N ALA A 64 17.24 15.61 3.50
CA ALA A 64 15.86 15.51 3.02
C ALA A 64 15.79 15.02 1.58
N ASP A 65 16.75 15.43 0.75
CA ASP A 65 16.75 15.13 -0.67
C ASP A 65 17.05 13.65 -0.94
N THR A 66 18.11 13.12 -0.32
CA THR A 66 18.44 11.69 -0.35
C THR A 66 17.29 10.84 0.17
N THR A 67 16.64 11.28 1.25
CA THR A 67 15.48 10.59 1.84
C THR A 67 14.34 10.47 0.83
N VAL A 68 14.00 11.56 0.14
CA VAL A 68 12.92 11.64 -0.86
C VAL A 68 13.22 10.82 -2.11
N LEU A 69 14.44 10.89 -2.63
CA LEU A 69 14.83 10.07 -3.79
C LEU A 69 14.82 8.58 -3.46
N ALA A 70 15.37 8.20 -2.30
CA ALA A 70 15.40 6.81 -1.86
C ALA A 70 13.99 6.26 -1.64
N SER A 71 13.10 7.03 -1.00
CA SER A 71 11.70 6.62 -0.82
C SER A 71 10.99 6.48 -2.17
N GLY A 72 11.19 7.41 -3.11
CA GLY A 72 10.57 7.35 -4.42
C GLY A 72 10.96 6.10 -5.23
N VAL A 73 12.23 5.68 -5.18
CA VAL A 73 12.68 4.42 -5.79
C VAL A 73 12.01 3.21 -5.13
N VAL A 74 11.92 3.20 -3.80
CA VAL A 74 11.24 2.13 -3.05
C VAL A 74 9.76 2.06 -3.41
N GLU A 75 9.07 3.21 -3.53
CA GLU A 75 7.67 3.29 -3.90
C GLU A 75 7.41 2.76 -5.32
N ILE A 76 8.24 3.13 -6.30
CA ILE A 76 8.15 2.62 -7.66
C ILE A 76 8.32 1.09 -7.67
N GLY A 77 9.37 0.58 -7.01
CA GLY A 77 9.63 -0.86 -6.93
C GLY A 77 8.50 -1.63 -6.26
N LEU A 78 7.97 -1.11 -5.15
CA LEU A 78 6.88 -1.73 -4.39
C LEU A 78 5.55 -1.64 -5.14
N GLY A 79 5.28 -0.53 -5.81
CA GLY A 79 4.11 -0.33 -6.66
C GLY A 79 4.09 -1.28 -7.85
N ALA A 80 5.22 -1.38 -8.56
CA ALA A 80 5.40 -2.35 -9.64
C ALA A 80 5.24 -3.80 -9.13
N ALA A 81 5.79 -4.12 -7.96
CA ALA A 81 5.61 -5.42 -7.34
C ALA A 81 4.13 -5.71 -7.02
N LEU A 82 3.34 -4.74 -6.54
CA LEU A 82 1.90 -4.92 -6.29
C LEU A 82 1.11 -5.17 -7.58
N VAL A 83 1.44 -4.47 -8.66
CA VAL A 83 0.82 -4.66 -9.98
C VAL A 83 1.13 -6.07 -10.50
N ALA A 84 2.40 -6.48 -10.48
CA ALA A 84 2.87 -7.75 -11.03
C ALA A 84 2.60 -8.98 -10.13
N ALA A 85 2.42 -8.81 -8.82
CA ALA A 85 2.40 -9.92 -7.88
C ALA A 85 1.21 -10.86 -8.08
N ARG A 86 1.46 -12.05 -8.63
CA ARG A 86 0.48 -13.16 -8.69
C ARG A 86 0.59 -14.04 -7.43
N ARG A 87 1.72 -14.72 -7.28
CA ARG A 87 1.96 -15.75 -6.24
C ARG A 87 2.28 -15.16 -4.86
N HIS A 88 3.10 -14.10 -4.85
CA HIS A 88 3.64 -13.47 -3.63
C HIS A 88 2.81 -12.28 -3.13
N ARG A 89 1.59 -12.08 -3.67
CA ARG A 89 0.73 -10.93 -3.37
C ARG A 89 0.59 -10.63 -1.87
N VAL A 90 0.41 -11.66 -1.04
CA VAL A 90 0.25 -11.49 0.43
C VAL A 90 1.52 -10.91 1.07
N ALA A 91 2.70 -11.36 0.65
CA ALA A 91 3.96 -10.85 1.20
C ALA A 91 4.17 -9.40 0.76
N VAL A 92 3.98 -9.12 -0.53
CA VAL A 92 4.08 -7.76 -1.08
C VAL A 92 3.11 -6.80 -0.40
N GLY A 93 1.85 -7.21 -0.17
CA GLY A 93 0.88 -6.39 0.53
C GLY A 93 1.20 -6.12 2.01
N ARG A 94 1.86 -7.07 2.69
CA ARG A 94 2.37 -6.83 4.05
C ARG A 94 3.53 -5.85 4.05
N ILE A 95 4.44 -5.96 3.07
CA ILE A 95 5.54 -5.01 2.91
C ILE A 95 4.98 -3.61 2.61
N ALA A 96 3.99 -3.49 1.72
CA ALA A 96 3.29 -2.22 1.45
C ALA A 96 2.60 -1.66 2.70
N ALA A 97 1.93 -2.51 3.48
CA ALA A 97 1.34 -2.08 4.76
C ALA A 97 2.39 -1.55 5.74
N LEU A 98 3.53 -2.24 5.90
CA LEU A 98 4.64 -1.79 6.74
C LEU A 98 5.25 -0.48 6.21
N PHE A 99 5.40 -0.37 4.89
CA PHE A 99 5.89 0.84 4.25
C PHE A 99 4.98 2.03 4.54
N PHE A 100 3.66 1.89 4.41
CA PHE A 100 2.72 2.94 4.80
C PHE A 100 2.85 3.31 6.29
N VAL A 101 3.04 2.35 7.18
CA VAL A 101 3.30 2.67 8.60
C VAL A 101 4.61 3.46 8.76
N ALA A 102 5.66 3.09 8.03
CA ALA A 102 6.96 3.77 8.08
C ALA A 102 6.94 5.19 7.50
N VAL A 103 6.06 5.50 6.55
CA VAL A 103 5.86 6.85 5.99
C VAL A 103 5.02 7.75 6.92
N PHE A 104 4.21 7.18 7.81
CA PHE A 104 3.29 7.93 8.67
C PHE A 104 3.94 9.06 9.48
N PRO A 105 5.15 8.91 10.06
CA PRO A 105 5.81 10.01 10.78
C PRO A 105 6.04 11.26 9.93
N GLY A 106 6.25 11.12 8.61
CA GLY A 106 6.34 12.26 7.69
C GLY A 106 5.03 13.04 7.60
N ASN A 107 3.91 12.33 7.41
CA ASN A 107 2.58 12.95 7.39
C ASN A 107 2.22 13.60 8.74
N LEU A 108 2.62 12.97 9.85
CA LEU A 108 2.41 13.51 11.18
C LEU A 108 3.25 14.78 11.42
N SER A 109 4.52 14.75 11.01
CA SER A 109 5.41 15.91 11.04
C SER A 109 4.85 17.07 10.23
N GLN A 110 4.29 16.81 9.04
CA GLN A 110 3.61 17.82 8.23
C GLN A 110 2.48 18.51 9.01
N TRP A 111 1.64 17.73 9.69
CA TRP A 111 0.51 18.25 10.46
C TRP A 111 0.96 19.06 11.68
N ILE A 112 1.90 18.53 12.48
CA ILE A 112 2.41 19.20 13.69
C ILE A 112 3.12 20.51 13.35
N ASN A 113 3.87 20.54 12.25
CA ASN A 113 4.67 21.70 11.87
C ASN A 113 3.95 22.62 10.87
N HIS A 114 2.66 22.40 10.62
CA HIS A 114 1.82 23.21 9.74
C HIS A 114 2.43 23.45 8.34
N ARG A 115 3.09 22.43 7.77
CA ARG A 115 3.80 22.56 6.49
C ARG A 115 2.84 22.41 5.31
N ASP A 116 2.79 23.44 4.49
CA ASP A 116 2.02 23.42 3.24
C ASP A 116 2.68 22.52 2.20
N GLY A 117 1.87 21.92 1.34
CA GLY A 117 2.32 21.04 0.27
C GLY A 117 1.19 20.16 -0.26
N PHE A 118 1.23 19.79 -1.54
CA PHE A 118 0.18 18.99 -2.19
C PHE A 118 -1.24 19.60 -2.11
N GLY A 119 -1.35 20.94 -2.06
CA GLY A 119 -2.62 21.65 -1.87
C GLY A 119 -3.22 21.54 -0.45
N LEU A 120 -2.44 21.03 0.53
CA LEU A 120 -2.81 20.91 1.94
C LEU A 120 -2.37 22.16 2.71
N ASP A 121 -3.10 23.24 2.50
CA ASP A 121 -2.90 24.61 3.03
C ASP A 121 -3.61 24.88 4.37
N THR A 122 -4.27 23.88 4.95
CA THR A 122 -5.01 24.01 6.22
C THR A 122 -4.79 22.80 7.12
N ASP A 123 -4.91 23.02 8.43
CA ASP A 123 -4.76 21.95 9.42
C ASP A 123 -5.82 20.87 9.28
N THR A 124 -7.04 21.23 8.89
CA THR A 124 -8.11 20.27 8.60
C THR A 124 -7.72 19.34 7.47
N LYS A 125 -7.19 19.87 6.34
CA LYS A 125 -6.73 19.06 5.21
C LYS A 125 -5.58 18.12 5.63
N ARG A 126 -4.61 18.62 6.39
CA ARG A 126 -3.48 17.84 6.92
C ARG A 126 -3.94 16.75 7.90
N PHE A 127 -4.88 17.05 8.80
CA PHE A 127 -5.43 16.07 9.74
C PHE A 127 -6.21 14.96 9.04
N VAL A 128 -7.06 15.32 8.07
CA VAL A 128 -7.83 14.35 7.27
C VAL A 128 -6.88 13.38 6.53
N ARG A 129 -5.72 13.87 6.05
CA ARG A 129 -4.67 13.01 5.45
C ARG A 129 -4.21 11.89 6.40
N LEU A 130 -4.12 12.15 7.70
CA LEU A 130 -3.70 11.15 8.69
C LEU A 130 -4.69 9.98 8.78
N LEU A 131 -6.00 10.24 8.62
CA LEU A 131 -7.04 9.23 8.65
C LEU A 131 -6.97 8.28 7.43
N PHE A 132 -6.40 8.73 6.31
CA PHE A 132 -6.20 7.87 5.15
C PHE A 132 -5.07 6.87 5.34
N GLN A 133 -4.10 7.10 6.24
CA GLN A 133 -3.00 6.16 6.47
C GLN A 133 -3.47 4.77 6.93
N PRO A 134 -4.29 4.63 8.00
CA PRO A 134 -4.81 3.31 8.38
C PRO A 134 -5.71 2.70 7.29
N LEU A 135 -6.39 3.52 6.48
CA LEU A 135 -7.16 3.03 5.33
C LEU A 135 -6.26 2.43 4.25
N LEU A 136 -5.11 3.06 3.94
CA LEU A 136 -4.12 2.51 2.99
C LEU A 136 -3.51 1.20 3.49
N VAL A 137 -3.20 1.12 4.79
CA VAL A 137 -2.73 -0.13 5.42
C VAL A 137 -3.78 -1.23 5.29
N ALA A 138 -5.04 -0.94 5.65
CA ALA A 138 -6.14 -1.88 5.53
C ALA A 138 -6.37 -2.32 4.07
N TRP A 139 -6.31 -1.37 3.13
CA TRP A 139 -6.41 -1.62 1.68
C TRP A 139 -5.32 -2.59 1.24
N ALA A 140 -4.04 -2.32 1.54
CA ALA A 140 -2.92 -3.16 1.15
C ALA A 140 -3.10 -4.61 1.62
N LEU A 141 -3.49 -4.80 2.88
CA LEU A 141 -3.71 -6.11 3.48
C LEU A 141 -4.93 -6.81 2.86
N TRP A 142 -6.04 -6.09 2.68
CA TRP A 142 -7.27 -6.66 2.14
C TRP A 142 -7.13 -7.06 0.66
N ALA A 143 -6.60 -6.16 -0.18
CA ALA A 143 -6.46 -6.36 -1.63
C ALA A 143 -5.49 -7.49 -1.98
N THR A 144 -4.56 -7.81 -1.07
CA THR A 144 -3.60 -8.91 -1.26
C THR A 144 -3.95 -10.19 -0.53
N SER A 145 -4.96 -10.18 0.34
CA SER A 145 -5.36 -11.32 1.16
C SER A 145 -5.90 -12.50 0.33
N ARG A 146 -5.61 -13.72 0.79
CA ARG A 146 -6.13 -14.96 0.19
C ARG A 146 -7.54 -15.34 0.66
N ARG A 147 -8.11 -14.67 1.68
CA ARG A 147 -9.45 -14.95 2.22
C ARG A 147 -10.19 -13.64 2.54
N GLY A 148 -11.52 -13.65 2.48
CA GLY A 148 -12.39 -12.66 3.12
C GLY A 148 -11.92 -12.40 4.56
N LEU A 149 -11.87 -11.14 5.01
CA LEU A 149 -11.52 -10.82 6.41
C LEU A 149 -12.49 -11.42 7.45
N GLY A 150 -13.59 -12.07 7.04
CA GLY A 150 -14.51 -12.83 7.90
C GLY A 150 -14.23 -14.33 8.07
N GLY A 151 -13.12 -14.86 7.54
CA GLY A 151 -12.85 -16.30 7.50
C GLY A 151 -12.02 -16.88 8.65
N ARG A 152 -12.22 -16.46 9.91
CA ARG A 152 -11.71 -17.23 11.07
C ARG A 152 -12.79 -18.20 11.53
N LYS A 153 -12.77 -19.44 11.00
CA LYS A 153 -13.24 -20.56 11.81
C LYS A 153 -12.24 -20.71 12.96
N ARG A 154 -12.62 -20.20 14.14
CA ARG A 154 -12.01 -20.61 15.40
C ARG A 154 -12.09 -22.15 15.45
N ARG A 155 -10.95 -22.78 15.72
CA ARG A 155 -10.91 -24.19 16.11
C ARG A 155 -11.32 -24.30 17.56
#